data_AF-A0A1V6A2J4-F1
#
_entry.id   AF-A0A1V6A2J4-F1
#
_cell.length_a   1.000
_cell.length_b   1.000
_cell.length_c   1.000
_cell.angle_alpha   90.00
_cell.angle_beta   90.00
_cell.angle_gamma   90.00
#
_symmetry.space_group_name_H-M   'P 1'
#
loop_
_entity.id
_entity.type
_entity.pdbx_description
1 polymer ?
#
loop_
_entity_poly.entity_id
_entity_poly.type
_entity_poly.pdbx_seq_one_letter_code
_entity_poly.pdbx_strand_id
1 'polypeptide(L)'
;MKKHRKVTLMTVVALLAVLGAAVGASAMMYRYSNQRSQAAGCAAFATAPLGTLTDEEKASLVYMAEEEKLAHDVYVELADTWKYNAFSQIANSELRHMGSISMLLARYGVADPTEGAKEGAFTNKDLKALYDRLVAEGKASLAAALKVGATIEDLDIADLDKALKTIKNEDVARVYENLKAGSMNHMNAFYTQLKAQGGDYKPQYIGADLFAQMIEGRAGFAANGQCGMMAGRTMRGGYGQGRGANCNNTGCVCR
;
A
#
# COMPACT_ATOMS: atom_id res chain seq x y z
N MET A 1 -42.90 -8.45 62.41
CA MET A 1 -42.08 -9.68 62.42
C MET A 1 -42.50 -10.57 61.25
N LYS A 2 -41.73 -10.63 60.15
CA LYS A 2 -42.00 -11.54 59.02
C LYS A 2 -40.75 -12.38 58.73
N LYS A 3 -40.94 -13.69 58.83
CA LYS A 3 -39.96 -14.77 58.66
C LYS A 3 -39.42 -14.82 57.22
N HIS A 4 -38.13 -15.12 57.11
CA HIS A 4 -37.47 -15.52 55.87
C HIS A 4 -38.09 -16.80 55.27
N ARG A 5 -38.15 -16.85 53.94
CA ARG A 5 -37.96 -18.07 53.16
C ARG A 5 -37.04 -17.75 51.99
N LYS A 6 -35.87 -18.39 51.98
CA LYS A 6 -34.96 -18.46 50.83
C LYS A 6 -35.55 -19.47 49.84
N VAL A 7 -35.64 -19.09 48.57
CA VAL A 7 -35.80 -20.02 47.45
C VAL A 7 -34.82 -19.59 46.36
N THR A 8 -33.88 -20.49 46.07
CA THR A 8 -32.86 -20.43 45.04
C THR A 8 -33.49 -20.71 43.68
N LEU A 9 -33.14 -19.96 42.62
CA LEU A 9 -33.05 -20.55 41.28
C LEU A 9 -32.12 -19.73 40.36
N MET A 10 -30.95 -20.30 40.11
CA MET A 10 -30.13 -20.03 38.92
C MET A 10 -30.96 -20.34 37.67
N THR A 11 -30.95 -19.45 36.67
CA THR A 11 -30.84 -19.76 35.22
C THR A 11 -31.31 -18.56 34.37
N VAL A 12 -30.45 -17.56 34.15
CA VAL A 12 -30.52 -16.71 32.93
C VAL A 12 -29.09 -16.30 32.55
N VAL A 13 -28.27 -17.23 32.06
CA VAL A 13 -27.02 -16.90 31.35
C VAL A 13 -26.90 -17.64 30.00
N ALA A 14 -27.80 -18.57 29.68
CA ALA A 14 -27.66 -19.42 28.49
C ALA A 14 -28.38 -18.91 27.22
N LEU A 15 -28.55 -17.59 27.03
CA LEU A 15 -29.13 -17.03 25.79
C LEU A 15 -28.32 -15.90 25.12
N LEU A 16 -27.15 -15.54 25.67
CA LEU A 16 -26.21 -14.59 25.04
C LEU A 16 -24.91 -15.23 24.55
N ALA A 17 -24.92 -16.55 24.28
CA ALA A 17 -23.75 -17.28 23.79
C ALA A 17 -23.92 -17.88 22.38
N VAL A 18 -24.99 -17.54 21.64
CA VAL A 18 -25.22 -18.08 20.28
C VAL A 18 -25.10 -17.04 19.16
N LEU A 19 -25.04 -15.74 19.47
CA LEU A 19 -24.80 -14.68 18.46
C LEU A 19 -23.33 -14.32 18.24
N GLY A 20 -22.41 -14.74 19.12
CA GLY A 20 -20.98 -14.47 18.96
C GLY A 20 -20.24 -15.42 18.02
N ALA A 21 -20.76 -16.64 17.79
CA ALA A 21 -20.07 -17.67 17.01
C ALA A 21 -20.20 -17.49 15.48
N ALA A 22 -21.27 -16.86 14.99
CA ALA A 22 -21.51 -16.71 13.54
C ALA A 22 -20.68 -15.59 12.89
N VAL A 23 -20.28 -14.55 13.65
CA VAL A 23 -19.49 -13.44 13.12
C VAL A 23 -17.99 -13.79 13.06
N GLY A 24 -17.49 -14.59 14.02
CA GLY A 24 -16.11 -15.07 14.05
C GLY A 24 -15.78 -16.06 12.92
N ALA A 25 -16.69 -16.98 12.61
CA ALA A 25 -16.50 -17.97 11.55
C ALA A 25 -16.41 -17.33 10.15
N SER A 26 -17.20 -16.28 9.89
CA SER A 26 -17.21 -15.56 8.61
C SER A 26 -15.92 -14.75 8.38
N ALA A 27 -15.39 -14.09 9.40
CA ALA A 27 -14.11 -13.38 9.32
C ALA A 27 -12.91 -14.34 9.19
N MET A 28 -12.96 -15.51 9.84
CA MET A 28 -11.94 -16.54 9.74
C MET A 28 -11.95 -17.25 8.37
N MET A 29 -13.14 -17.58 7.85
CA MET A 29 -13.32 -18.12 6.49
C MET A 29 -12.88 -17.11 5.41
N TYR A 30 -13.20 -15.82 5.58
CA TYR A 30 -12.77 -14.76 4.67
C TYR A 30 -11.24 -14.56 4.69
N ARG A 31 -10.62 -14.61 5.87
CA ARG A 31 -9.14 -14.55 5.99
C ARG A 31 -8.47 -15.78 5.39
N TYR A 32 -9.04 -16.97 5.60
CA TYR A 32 -8.52 -18.22 5.07
C TYR A 32 -8.63 -18.28 3.54
N SER A 33 -9.76 -17.86 2.96
CA SER A 33 -9.91 -17.79 1.50
C SER A 33 -8.96 -16.75 0.90
N ASN A 34 -8.79 -15.59 1.52
CA ASN A 34 -7.91 -14.54 1.01
C ASN A 34 -6.41 -14.94 1.09
N GLN A 35 -6.01 -15.68 2.13
CA GLN A 35 -4.67 -16.26 2.23
C GLN A 35 -4.43 -17.35 1.18
N ARG A 36 -5.44 -18.19 0.89
CA ARG A 36 -5.33 -19.22 -0.14
C ARG A 36 -5.30 -18.64 -1.56
N SER A 37 -6.03 -17.55 -1.79
CA SER A 37 -6.00 -16.78 -3.05
C SER A 37 -4.67 -16.04 -3.25
N GLN A 38 -4.08 -15.47 -2.20
CA GLN A 38 -2.75 -14.85 -2.25
C GLN A 38 -1.63 -15.89 -2.46
N ALA A 39 -1.71 -17.04 -1.78
CA ALA A 39 -0.78 -18.15 -1.98
C ALA A 39 -0.89 -18.76 -3.39
N ALA A 40 -2.11 -18.91 -3.91
CA ALA A 40 -2.34 -19.35 -5.29
C ALA A 40 -1.85 -18.34 -6.33
N GLY A 41 -1.98 -17.02 -6.04
CA GLY A 41 -1.44 -15.95 -6.87
C GLY A 41 0.09 -15.95 -6.92
N CYS A 42 0.77 -16.12 -5.77
CA CYS A 42 2.23 -16.27 -5.70
C CYS A 42 2.71 -17.52 -6.45
N ALA A 43 2.01 -18.65 -6.30
CA ALA A 43 2.36 -19.90 -6.96
C ALA A 43 2.17 -19.83 -8.49
N ALA A 44 1.11 -19.18 -8.97
CA ALA A 44 0.88 -19.00 -10.41
C ALA A 44 1.90 -18.07 -11.06
N PHE A 45 2.35 -17.03 -10.33
CA PHE A 45 3.41 -16.14 -10.80
C PHE A 45 4.73 -16.90 -10.94
N ALA A 46 5.11 -17.71 -9.94
CA ALA A 46 6.36 -18.48 -9.95
C ALA A 46 6.50 -19.45 -11.15
N THR A 47 5.39 -19.96 -11.69
CA THR A 47 5.38 -20.98 -12.76
C THR A 47 5.17 -20.44 -14.18
N ALA A 48 4.88 -19.14 -14.36
CA ALA A 48 4.69 -18.56 -15.69
C ALA A 48 6.01 -18.53 -16.48
N PRO A 49 6.00 -18.79 -17.81
CA PRO A 49 7.21 -18.78 -18.63
C PRO A 49 7.93 -17.44 -18.50
N LEU A 50 9.21 -17.49 -18.14
CA LEU A 50 10.03 -16.30 -17.93
C LEU A 50 10.40 -15.69 -19.28
N GLY A 51 9.98 -14.44 -19.52
CA GLY A 51 10.67 -13.58 -20.48
C GLY A 51 12.09 -13.28 -20.00
N THR A 52 12.93 -12.72 -20.87
CA THR A 52 14.23 -12.16 -20.47
C THR A 52 14.07 -10.66 -20.22
N LEU A 53 14.69 -10.14 -19.16
CA LEU A 53 14.78 -8.68 -18.96
C LEU A 53 15.94 -8.09 -19.77
N THR A 54 15.71 -6.93 -20.38
CA THR A 54 16.81 -6.09 -20.89
C THR A 54 17.57 -5.44 -19.73
N ASP A 55 18.75 -4.89 -20.00
CA ASP A 55 19.52 -4.21 -18.95
C ASP A 55 18.83 -2.92 -18.48
N GLU A 56 18.07 -2.25 -19.36
CA GLU A 56 17.22 -1.12 -19.01
C GLU A 56 16.07 -1.53 -18.08
N GLU A 57 15.43 -2.69 -18.31
CA GLU A 57 14.36 -3.19 -17.42
C GLU A 57 14.92 -3.57 -16.05
N LYS A 58 16.11 -4.18 -15.99
CA LYS A 58 16.79 -4.46 -14.71
C LYS A 58 17.14 -3.19 -13.96
N ALA A 59 17.72 -2.21 -14.66
CA ALA A 59 18.08 -0.92 -14.06
C ALA A 59 16.84 -0.18 -13.54
N SER A 60 15.72 -0.26 -14.28
CA SER A 60 14.44 0.29 -13.84
C SER A 60 13.94 -0.39 -12.57
N LEU A 61 13.97 -1.72 -12.47
CA LEU A 61 13.54 -2.44 -11.26
C LEU A 61 14.38 -2.06 -10.03
N VAL A 62 15.70 -1.97 -10.19
CA VAL A 62 16.63 -1.56 -9.12
C VAL A 62 16.33 -0.14 -8.66
N TYR A 63 16.08 0.78 -9.60
CA TYR A 63 15.73 2.16 -9.28
C TYR A 63 14.39 2.26 -8.55
N MET A 64 13.34 1.62 -9.08
CA MET A 64 12.01 1.63 -8.43
C MET A 64 12.03 0.99 -7.04
N ALA A 65 12.85 -0.05 -6.82
CA ALA A 65 13.00 -0.64 -5.49
C ALA A 65 13.48 0.40 -4.46
N GLU A 66 14.49 1.20 -4.81
CA GLU A 66 14.99 2.25 -3.92
C GLU A 66 14.06 3.46 -3.82
N GLU A 67 13.27 3.75 -4.85
CA GLU A 67 12.27 4.84 -4.83
C GLU A 67 11.10 4.51 -3.90
N GLU A 68 10.54 3.30 -3.99
CA GLU A 68 9.50 2.82 -3.06
C GLU A 68 10.02 2.77 -1.62
N LYS A 69 11.30 2.41 -1.43
CA LYS A 69 11.96 2.50 -0.12
C LYS A 69 12.08 3.94 0.36
N LEU A 70 12.35 4.90 -0.52
CA LEU A 70 12.39 6.31 -0.17
C LEU A 70 11.03 6.78 0.33
N ALA A 71 9.95 6.44 -0.38
CA ALA A 71 8.59 6.72 0.04
C ALA A 71 8.32 6.13 1.44
N HIS A 72 8.57 4.83 1.60
CA HIS A 72 8.43 4.13 2.88
C HIS A 72 9.17 4.84 4.03
N ASP A 73 10.48 5.05 3.88
CA ASP A 73 11.34 5.55 4.95
C ASP A 73 11.00 6.99 5.32
N VAL A 74 10.66 7.85 4.34
CA VAL A 74 10.19 9.22 4.63
C VAL A 74 8.89 9.16 5.42
N TYR A 75 7.95 8.29 5.04
CA TYR A 75 6.67 8.18 5.72
C TYR A 75 6.79 7.61 7.13
N VAL A 76 7.71 6.67 7.37
CA VAL A 76 8.03 6.19 8.73
C VAL A 76 8.55 7.34 9.60
N GLU A 77 9.51 8.10 9.10
CA GLU A 77 10.11 9.22 9.85
C GLU A 77 9.09 10.33 10.16
N LEU A 78 8.23 10.66 9.19
CA LEU A 78 7.19 11.67 9.37
C LEU A 78 6.01 11.17 10.21
N ALA A 79 5.71 9.86 10.18
CA ALA A 79 4.77 9.25 11.11
C ALA A 79 5.27 9.34 12.55
N ASP A 80 6.57 9.12 12.79
CA ASP A 80 7.14 9.27 14.13
C ASP A 80 7.09 10.72 14.61
N THR A 81 7.43 11.67 13.73
CA THR A 81 7.44 13.11 14.05
C THR A 81 6.04 13.65 14.34
N TRP A 82 5.08 13.40 13.45
CA TRP A 82 3.77 14.08 13.48
C TRP A 82 2.66 13.25 14.12
N LYS A 83 2.88 11.95 14.34
CA LYS A 83 1.86 11.00 14.82
C LYS A 83 0.55 11.06 14.03
N TYR A 84 0.66 11.35 12.72
CA TYR A 84 -0.48 11.52 11.83
C TYR A 84 -0.77 10.21 11.07
N ASN A 85 -1.99 9.68 11.21
CA ASN A 85 -2.34 8.34 10.75
C ASN A 85 -2.11 8.11 9.24
N ALA A 86 -2.18 9.15 8.41
CA ALA A 86 -1.97 9.02 6.97
C ALA A 86 -0.58 8.44 6.64
N PHE A 87 0.48 8.96 7.27
CA PHE A 87 1.85 8.51 7.03
C PHE A 87 2.02 7.02 7.39
N SER A 88 1.57 6.61 8.57
CA SER A 88 1.70 5.19 8.98
C SER A 88 0.90 4.23 8.09
N GLN A 89 -0.27 4.64 7.57
CA GLN A 89 -1.07 3.78 6.70
C GLN A 89 -0.46 3.64 5.31
N ILE A 90 0.08 4.74 4.78
CA ILE A 90 0.69 4.78 3.45
C ILE A 90 2.07 4.11 3.48
N ALA A 91 2.89 4.31 4.52
CA ALA A 91 4.13 3.54 4.73
C ALA A 91 3.90 2.02 4.67
N ASN A 92 2.82 1.52 5.29
CA ASN A 92 2.46 0.11 5.20
C ASN A 92 2.04 -0.34 3.78
N SER A 93 1.62 0.60 2.93
CA SER A 93 1.40 0.36 1.50
C SER A 93 2.69 0.25 0.73
N GLU A 94 3.65 1.13 1.01
CA GLU A 94 4.96 1.10 0.35
C GLU A 94 5.71 -0.21 0.63
N LEU A 95 5.55 -0.79 1.83
CA LEU A 95 6.06 -2.15 2.09
C LEU A 95 5.52 -3.21 1.12
N ARG A 96 4.27 -3.06 0.64
CA ARG A 96 3.68 -3.98 -0.35
C ARG A 96 4.20 -3.68 -1.75
N HIS A 97 4.45 -2.42 -2.09
CA HIS A 97 5.09 -2.05 -3.35
C HIS A 97 6.51 -2.60 -3.43
N MET A 98 7.33 -2.35 -2.39
CA MET A 98 8.67 -2.92 -2.24
C MET A 98 8.63 -4.44 -2.38
N GLY A 99 7.75 -5.13 -1.65
CA GLY A 99 7.60 -6.58 -1.76
C GLY A 99 7.23 -7.06 -3.17
N SER A 100 6.45 -6.29 -3.93
CA SER A 100 6.12 -6.60 -5.31
C SER A 100 7.33 -6.49 -6.24
N ILE A 101 8.18 -5.48 -6.04
CA ILE A 101 9.43 -5.31 -6.79
C ILE A 101 10.46 -6.38 -6.40
N SER A 102 10.64 -6.66 -5.10
CA SER A 102 11.56 -7.71 -4.62
C SER A 102 11.20 -9.08 -5.19
N MET A 103 9.91 -9.39 -5.36
CA MET A 103 9.49 -10.62 -6.04
C MET A 103 9.94 -10.66 -7.50
N LEU A 104 9.87 -9.55 -8.24
CA LEU A 104 10.37 -9.46 -9.61
C LEU A 104 11.90 -9.58 -9.67
N LEU A 105 12.61 -8.86 -8.80
CA LEU A 105 14.07 -8.92 -8.71
C LEU A 105 14.56 -10.35 -8.46
N ALA A 106 13.96 -11.04 -7.48
CA ALA A 106 14.26 -12.44 -7.20
C ALA A 106 13.91 -13.37 -8.38
N ARG A 107 12.73 -13.20 -9.00
CA ARG A 107 12.26 -13.99 -10.15
C ARG A 107 13.21 -13.91 -11.34
N TYR A 108 13.81 -12.75 -11.57
CA TYR A 108 14.72 -12.50 -12.69
C TYR A 108 16.21 -12.57 -12.33
N GLY A 109 16.55 -12.97 -11.09
CA GLY A 109 17.94 -13.12 -10.66
C GLY A 109 18.71 -11.80 -10.58
N VAL A 110 18.02 -10.70 -10.30
CA VAL A 110 18.60 -9.36 -10.10
C VAL A 110 18.76 -9.11 -8.60
N ALA A 111 19.90 -8.59 -8.18
CA ALA A 111 20.13 -8.25 -6.78
C ALA A 111 19.22 -7.10 -6.33
N ASP A 112 18.62 -7.22 -5.15
CA ASP A 112 17.77 -6.18 -4.56
C ASP A 112 18.63 -5.19 -3.76
N PRO A 113 18.71 -3.90 -4.14
CA PRO A 113 19.52 -2.92 -3.43
C PRO A 113 18.96 -2.55 -2.05
N THR A 114 17.72 -2.92 -1.76
CA THR A 114 17.02 -2.61 -0.51
C THR A 114 17.13 -3.72 0.53
N GLU A 115 17.56 -4.92 0.13
CA GLU A 115 17.64 -6.07 1.03
C GLU A 115 18.65 -5.83 2.17
N GLY A 116 18.17 -5.88 3.41
CA GLY A 116 18.98 -5.64 4.60
C GLY A 116 19.46 -4.19 4.78
N ALA A 117 19.04 -3.27 3.90
CA ALA A 117 19.33 -1.85 4.04
C ALA A 117 18.58 -1.27 5.24
N LYS A 118 19.27 -0.43 6.02
CA LYS A 118 18.66 0.29 7.14
C LYS A 118 17.77 1.43 6.61
N GLU A 119 16.85 1.89 7.45
CA GLU A 119 16.08 3.11 7.19
C GLU A 119 17.02 4.28 6.86
N GLY A 120 16.69 5.05 5.83
CA GLY A 120 17.48 6.18 5.35
C GLY A 120 18.78 5.80 4.61
N ALA A 121 19.11 4.51 4.47
CA ALA A 121 20.26 4.05 3.68
C ALA A 121 19.85 3.73 2.23
N PHE A 122 20.59 4.26 1.27
CA PHE A 122 20.37 4.05 -0.17
C PHE A 122 21.71 3.86 -0.88
N THR A 123 21.72 2.99 -1.88
CA THR A 123 22.82 2.79 -2.83
C THR A 123 22.83 3.92 -3.85
N ASN A 124 21.67 4.32 -4.36
CA ASN A 124 21.53 5.49 -5.22
C ASN A 124 21.71 6.79 -4.40
N LYS A 125 22.76 7.56 -4.75
CA LYS A 125 23.13 8.80 -4.06
C LYS A 125 22.12 9.92 -4.25
N ASP A 126 21.43 9.96 -5.39
CA ASP A 126 20.43 10.97 -5.68
C ASP A 126 19.18 10.73 -4.83
N LEU A 127 18.75 9.47 -4.70
CA LEU A 127 17.67 9.07 -3.79
C LEU A 127 18.06 9.30 -2.32
N LYS A 128 19.31 9.04 -1.93
CA LYS A 128 19.79 9.39 -0.58
C LYS A 128 19.67 10.89 -0.30
N ALA A 129 20.11 11.73 -1.23
CA ALA A 129 20.04 13.18 -1.08
C ALA A 129 18.59 13.67 -1.07
N LEU A 130 17.74 13.06 -1.88
CA LEU A 130 16.31 13.33 -1.92
C LEU A 130 15.64 12.99 -0.57
N TYR A 131 15.92 11.82 -0.01
CA TYR A 131 15.45 11.41 1.32
C TYR A 131 15.81 12.45 2.39
N ASP A 132 17.10 12.83 2.48
CA ASP A 132 17.57 13.76 3.51
C ASP A 132 16.85 15.11 3.41
N ARG A 133 16.68 15.60 2.18
CA ARG A 133 15.98 16.86 1.90
C ARG A 133 14.50 16.78 2.30
N LEU A 134 13.79 15.73 1.87
CA LEU A 134 12.36 15.58 2.11
C LEU A 134 12.03 15.38 3.59
N VAL A 135 12.86 14.65 4.33
CA VAL A 135 12.72 14.54 5.79
C VAL A 135 12.89 15.91 6.45
N ALA A 136 13.93 16.66 6.07
CA ALA A 136 14.16 17.99 6.63
C ALA A 136 13.00 18.96 6.33
N GLU A 137 12.51 18.98 5.09
CA GLU A 137 11.35 19.78 4.68
C GLU A 137 10.08 19.36 5.45
N GLY A 138 9.82 18.05 5.54
CA GLY A 138 8.63 17.50 6.19
C GLY A 138 8.61 17.72 7.70
N LYS A 139 9.76 17.87 8.36
CA LYS A 139 9.84 18.19 9.79
C LYS A 139 9.50 19.64 10.13
N ALA A 140 9.37 20.54 9.14
CA ALA A 140 9.10 21.95 9.41
C ALA A 140 7.66 22.21 9.91
N SER A 141 6.66 21.51 9.36
CA SER A 141 5.25 21.59 9.79
C SER A 141 4.45 20.40 9.26
N LEU A 142 3.30 20.09 9.86
CA LEU A 142 2.40 19.04 9.33
C LEU A 142 1.98 19.33 7.89
N ALA A 143 1.71 20.59 7.54
CA ALA A 143 1.39 20.97 6.16
C ALA A 143 2.57 20.71 5.21
N ALA A 144 3.81 21.00 5.65
CA ALA A 144 5.01 20.67 4.87
C ALA A 144 5.19 19.15 4.72
N ALA A 145 4.93 18.38 5.77
CA ALA A 145 4.99 16.91 5.74
C ALA A 145 3.99 16.31 4.74
N LEU A 146 2.74 16.79 4.74
CA LEU A 146 1.72 16.33 3.79
C LEU A 146 2.05 16.75 2.36
N LYS A 147 2.68 17.93 2.18
CA LYS A 147 3.22 18.36 0.90
C LYS A 147 4.36 17.48 0.41
N VAL A 148 5.26 17.06 1.31
CA VAL A 148 6.32 16.08 1.03
C VAL A 148 5.73 14.75 0.57
N GLY A 149 4.68 14.26 1.25
CA GLY A 149 3.93 13.09 0.80
C GLY A 149 3.42 13.23 -0.63
N ALA A 150 2.70 14.32 -0.93
CA ALA A 150 2.27 14.59 -2.31
C ALA A 150 3.45 14.73 -3.30
N THR A 151 4.59 15.29 -2.89
CA THR A 151 5.79 15.37 -3.76
C THR A 151 6.38 14.01 -4.10
N ILE A 152 6.41 13.07 -3.16
CA ILE A 152 6.90 11.73 -3.43
C ILE A 152 5.98 11.00 -4.41
N GLU A 153 4.67 11.05 -4.18
CA GLU A 153 3.72 10.38 -5.08
C GLU A 153 3.68 11.01 -6.48
N ASP A 154 3.93 12.31 -6.59
CA ASP A 154 4.08 12.98 -7.88
C ASP A 154 5.28 12.46 -8.67
N LEU A 155 6.43 12.32 -7.99
CA LEU A 155 7.65 11.77 -8.58
C LEU A 155 7.43 10.32 -9.01
N ASP A 156 6.89 9.49 -8.13
CA ASP A 156 6.71 8.05 -8.35
C ASP A 156 5.78 7.76 -9.53
N ILE A 157 4.65 8.48 -9.62
CA ILE A 157 3.75 8.38 -10.78
C ILE A 157 4.48 8.77 -12.07
N ALA A 158 5.29 9.83 -12.05
CA ALA A 158 6.01 10.30 -13.23
C ALA A 158 7.10 9.32 -13.69
N ASP A 159 7.85 8.73 -12.75
CA ASP A 159 8.90 7.77 -13.05
C ASP A 159 8.31 6.41 -13.50
N LEU A 160 7.20 5.96 -12.92
CA LEU A 160 6.44 4.81 -13.41
C LEU A 160 5.88 5.05 -14.82
N ASP A 161 5.31 6.22 -15.11
CA ASP A 161 4.82 6.57 -16.45
C ASP A 161 5.94 6.62 -17.49
N LYS A 162 7.12 7.05 -17.09
CA LYS A 162 8.31 7.06 -17.93
C LYS A 162 8.79 5.63 -18.20
N ALA A 163 8.88 4.79 -17.17
CA ALA A 163 9.34 3.42 -17.29
C ALA A 163 8.40 2.57 -18.17
N LEU A 164 7.07 2.69 -17.97
CA LEU A 164 6.05 1.94 -18.71
C LEU A 164 6.09 2.18 -20.23
N LYS A 165 6.74 3.25 -20.73
CA LYS A 165 6.95 3.47 -22.17
C LYS A 165 7.95 2.48 -22.77
N THR A 166 8.94 2.06 -21.99
CA THR A 166 10.06 1.24 -22.46
C THR A 166 9.97 -0.21 -22.00
N ILE A 167 9.37 -0.50 -20.83
CA ILE A 167 9.13 -1.87 -20.37
C ILE A 167 8.34 -2.66 -21.43
N LYS A 168 8.81 -3.87 -21.74
CA LYS A 168 8.14 -4.83 -22.63
C LYS A 168 7.79 -6.13 -21.91
N ASN A 169 8.49 -6.43 -20.84
CA ASN A 169 8.17 -7.57 -20.00
C ASN A 169 6.79 -7.38 -19.32
N GLU A 170 5.85 -8.26 -19.64
CA GLU A 170 4.46 -8.17 -19.15
C GLU A 170 4.35 -8.32 -17.62
N ASP A 171 5.23 -9.10 -16.99
CA ASP A 171 5.24 -9.24 -15.53
C ASP A 171 5.64 -7.92 -14.87
N VAL A 172 6.66 -7.23 -15.40
CA VAL A 172 7.11 -5.93 -14.91
C VAL A 172 6.06 -4.85 -15.16
N ALA A 173 5.52 -4.79 -16.38
CA ALA A 173 4.49 -3.80 -16.74
C ALA A 173 3.28 -3.89 -15.81
N ARG A 174 2.78 -5.10 -15.56
CA ARG A 174 1.65 -5.32 -14.66
C ARG A 174 1.93 -4.86 -13.23
N VAL A 175 3.14 -5.08 -12.70
CA VAL A 175 3.49 -4.60 -11.36
C VAL A 175 3.55 -3.07 -11.35
N TYR A 176 4.21 -2.45 -12.33
CA TYR A 176 4.33 -0.99 -12.41
C TYR A 176 2.98 -0.28 -12.57
N GLU A 177 2.04 -0.85 -13.34
CA GLU A 177 0.68 -0.32 -13.44
C GLU A 177 -0.06 -0.38 -12.09
N ASN A 178 0.15 -1.44 -11.31
CA ASN A 178 -0.45 -1.58 -9.98
C ASN A 178 0.18 -0.61 -8.95
N LEU A 179 1.50 -0.45 -8.97
CA LEU A 179 2.21 0.53 -8.16
C LEU A 179 1.69 1.93 -8.47
N LYS A 180 1.65 2.30 -9.76
CA LYS A 180 1.16 3.60 -10.21
C LYS A 180 -0.27 3.88 -9.72
N ALA A 181 -1.15 2.89 -9.79
CA ALA A 181 -2.51 3.02 -9.26
C ALA A 181 -2.51 3.21 -7.73
N GLY A 182 -1.60 2.57 -7.00
CA GLY A 182 -1.34 2.80 -5.58
C GLY A 182 -0.95 4.25 -5.30
N SER A 183 0.09 4.73 -5.97
CA SER A 183 0.65 6.07 -5.82
C SER A 183 -0.37 7.17 -6.14
N MET A 184 -1.24 6.94 -7.12
CA MET A 184 -2.39 7.83 -7.40
C MET A 184 -3.36 7.94 -6.22
N ASN A 185 -3.62 6.83 -5.52
CA ASN A 185 -4.48 6.83 -4.33
C ASN A 185 -3.79 7.53 -3.16
N HIS A 186 -2.47 7.33 -2.98
CA HIS A 186 -1.68 8.00 -1.96
C HIS A 186 -1.60 9.50 -2.18
N MET A 187 -1.36 9.94 -3.43
CA MET A 187 -1.39 11.33 -3.84
C MET A 187 -2.70 12.00 -3.42
N ASN A 188 -3.83 11.40 -3.79
CA ASN A 188 -5.14 11.93 -3.42
C ASN A 188 -5.35 11.95 -1.89
N ALA A 189 -4.86 10.94 -1.17
CA ALA A 189 -4.93 10.90 0.28
C ALA A 189 -4.12 12.04 0.92
N PHE A 190 -2.85 12.23 0.54
CA PHE A 190 -2.01 13.31 1.05
C PHE A 190 -2.56 14.68 0.69
N TYR A 191 -2.97 14.88 -0.56
CA TYR A 191 -3.57 16.14 -1.01
C TYR A 191 -4.84 16.47 -0.23
N THR A 192 -5.74 15.50 -0.03
CA THR A 192 -6.97 15.70 0.76
C THR A 192 -6.66 16.15 2.18
N GLN A 193 -5.68 15.52 2.84
CA GLN A 193 -5.26 15.92 4.18
C GLN A 193 -4.58 17.29 4.18
N LEU A 194 -3.76 17.60 3.16
CA LEU A 194 -3.11 18.89 3.01
C LEU A 194 -4.13 20.02 2.87
N LYS A 195 -5.18 19.83 2.05
CA LYS A 195 -6.29 20.79 1.94
C LYS A 195 -7.00 20.99 3.26
N ALA A 196 -7.18 19.93 4.06
CA ALA A 196 -7.78 20.03 5.38
C ALA A 196 -6.91 20.83 6.38
N GLN A 197 -5.60 20.89 6.16
CA GLN A 197 -4.68 21.78 6.90
C GLN A 197 -4.61 23.20 6.31
N GLY A 198 -5.46 23.56 5.35
CA GLY A 198 -5.44 24.85 4.67
C GLY A 198 -4.29 25.01 3.66
N GLY A 199 -3.57 23.92 3.35
CA GLY A 199 -2.50 23.91 2.37
C GLY A 199 -2.98 23.73 0.94
N ASP A 200 -2.02 23.66 0.02
CA ASP A 200 -2.26 23.35 -1.38
C ASP A 200 -1.03 22.69 -2.02
N TYR A 201 -1.25 21.98 -3.12
CA TYR A 201 -0.21 21.31 -3.89
C TYR A 201 -0.32 21.65 -5.37
N LYS A 202 0.83 21.94 -5.98
CA LYS A 202 0.97 22.08 -7.43
C LYS A 202 1.91 20.97 -7.90
N PRO A 203 1.53 20.18 -8.93
CA PRO A 203 2.39 19.13 -9.45
C PRO A 203 3.69 19.73 -9.99
N GLN A 204 4.77 19.02 -9.70
CA GLN A 204 6.15 19.33 -10.05
C GLN A 204 6.66 18.39 -11.15
N TYR A 205 6.17 17.14 -11.20
CA TYR A 205 6.64 16.11 -12.12
C TYR A 205 5.56 15.70 -13.13
N ILE A 206 4.36 15.36 -12.67
CA ILE A 206 3.24 15.02 -13.55
C ILE A 206 2.60 16.27 -14.17
N GLY A 207 1.88 16.06 -15.28
CA GLY A 207 1.10 17.12 -15.92
C GLY A 207 -0.08 17.58 -15.06
N ALA A 208 -0.41 18.88 -15.17
CA ALA A 208 -1.54 19.47 -14.46
C ALA A 208 -2.88 18.76 -14.73
N ASP A 209 -3.09 18.27 -15.96
CA ASP A 209 -4.30 17.55 -16.35
C ASP A 209 -4.43 16.19 -15.65
N LEU A 210 -3.31 15.46 -15.48
CA LEU A 210 -3.32 14.20 -14.75
C LEU A 210 -3.56 14.44 -13.26
N PHE A 211 -2.90 15.46 -12.69
CA PHE A 211 -3.13 15.86 -11.32
C PHE A 211 -4.60 16.23 -11.07
N ALA A 212 -5.19 17.07 -11.94
CA ALA A 212 -6.60 17.44 -11.87
C ALA A 212 -7.52 16.21 -11.90
N GLN A 213 -7.27 15.26 -12.81
CA GLN A 213 -8.04 14.01 -12.89
C GLN A 213 -8.00 13.20 -11.59
N MET A 214 -6.86 13.14 -10.91
CA MET A 214 -6.72 12.40 -9.65
C MET A 214 -7.49 13.06 -8.50
N ILE A 215 -7.47 14.40 -8.41
CA ILE A 215 -8.07 15.12 -7.28
C ILE A 215 -9.56 15.45 -7.49
N GLU A 216 -10.00 15.59 -8.75
CA GLU A 216 -11.40 15.81 -9.11
C GLU A 216 -12.18 14.49 -9.19
N GLY A 217 -11.50 13.42 -9.63
CA GLY A 217 -12.01 12.05 -9.65
C GLY A 217 -12.10 11.44 -8.25
N ARG A 218 -13.09 11.86 -7.44
CA ARG A 218 -13.40 11.19 -6.17
C ARG A 218 -13.73 9.71 -6.40
N ALA A 219 -12.75 8.86 -6.07
CA ALA A 219 -12.77 7.40 -5.95
C ALA A 219 -12.81 6.60 -7.26
N GLY A 220 -11.74 5.81 -7.48
CA GLY A 220 -11.82 4.58 -8.27
C GLY A 220 -11.01 4.54 -9.56
N PHE A 221 -9.71 4.83 -9.52
CA PHE A 221 -8.80 4.11 -10.41
C PHE A 221 -8.56 2.73 -9.80
N ALA A 222 -9.59 1.89 -9.88
CA ALA A 222 -9.35 0.46 -9.79
C ALA A 222 -8.35 0.16 -10.90
N ALA A 223 -7.16 -0.33 -10.52
CA ALA A 223 -6.30 -1.03 -11.45
C ALA A 223 -7.22 -1.95 -12.29
N ASN A 224 -7.03 -1.98 -13.61
CA ASN A 224 -7.65 -2.97 -14.47
C ASN A 224 -7.10 -4.35 -14.09
N GLY A 225 -7.44 -4.82 -12.90
CA GLY A 225 -7.42 -6.21 -12.53
C GLY A 225 -8.58 -6.83 -13.27
N GLN A 226 -8.25 -7.67 -14.25
CA GLN A 226 -9.09 -8.80 -14.59
C GLN A 226 -9.37 -9.58 -13.30
N CYS A 227 -10.43 -9.21 -12.60
CA CYS A 227 -11.17 -10.07 -11.69
C CYS A 227 -12.53 -10.26 -12.33
N GLY A 228 -12.75 -11.49 -12.81
CA GLY A 228 -13.85 -11.84 -13.69
C GLY A 228 -15.24 -11.48 -13.14
N MET A 229 -16.11 -11.13 -14.09
CA MET A 229 -17.53 -11.50 -14.13
C MET A 229 -18.26 -11.53 -12.78
N MET A 230 -18.86 -10.41 -12.35
CA MET A 230 -20.19 -10.44 -11.72
C MET A 230 -20.95 -9.13 -12.00
N ALA A 231 -21.87 -9.20 -12.95
CA ALA A 231 -22.99 -8.27 -13.03
C ALA A 231 -23.92 -8.50 -11.82
N GLY A 232 -24.23 -7.44 -11.06
CA GLY A 232 -25.20 -7.55 -9.97
C GLY A 232 -25.37 -6.30 -9.11
N ARG A 233 -26.38 -5.49 -9.46
CA ARG A 233 -27.18 -4.56 -8.62
C ARG A 233 -26.51 -3.73 -7.52
N THR A 234 -26.48 -2.42 -7.77
CA THR A 234 -26.72 -1.30 -6.84
C THR A 234 -27.06 -1.65 -5.38
N MET A 235 -26.18 -1.23 -4.46
CA MET A 235 -26.57 -0.77 -3.11
C MET A 235 -25.67 0.39 -2.67
N ARG A 236 -26.34 1.46 -2.26
CA ARG A 236 -25.82 2.74 -1.78
C ARG A 236 -25.51 2.64 -0.28
N GLY A 237 -24.32 3.09 0.12
CA GLY A 237 -24.04 3.52 1.50
C GLY A 237 -23.22 2.56 2.37
N GLY A 238 -22.10 3.05 2.90
CA GLY A 238 -21.37 2.40 3.99
C GLY A 238 -19.87 2.69 3.95
N TYR A 239 -19.41 3.66 4.74
CA TYR A 239 -17.98 3.83 5.06
C TYR A 239 -17.47 2.54 5.73
N GLY A 240 -16.72 1.73 4.97
CA GLY A 240 -16.11 0.49 5.45
C GLY A 240 -14.66 0.72 5.86
N GLN A 241 -14.37 0.69 7.16
CA GLN A 241 -13.02 0.58 7.71
C GLN A 241 -12.40 -0.77 7.28
N GLY A 242 -11.58 -0.75 6.24
CA GLY A 242 -10.76 -1.90 5.85
C GLY A 242 -9.50 -1.96 6.70
N ARG A 243 -9.52 -2.77 7.78
CA ARG A 243 -8.30 -3.15 8.51
C ARG A 243 -7.50 -4.12 7.63
N GLY A 244 -6.45 -3.61 6.99
CA GLY A 244 -5.49 -4.39 6.19
C GLY A 244 -4.89 -5.53 7.01
N ALA A 245 -4.77 -6.70 6.37
CA ALA A 245 -4.09 -7.85 6.93
C ALA A 245 -2.59 -7.56 6.99
N ASN A 246 -2.03 -7.65 8.20
CA ASN A 246 -0.59 -7.60 8.48
C ASN A 246 0.12 -8.76 7.78
N CYS A 247 1.04 -8.45 6.86
CA CYS A 247 2.12 -9.35 6.48
C CYS A 247 3.38 -8.81 7.14
N ASN A 248 3.70 -9.31 8.34
CA ASN A 248 4.96 -8.96 8.99
C ASN A 248 6.11 -9.75 8.36
N ASN A 249 7.16 -9.00 8.05
CA ASN A 249 8.51 -9.43 7.74
C ASN A 249 8.99 -10.53 8.71
N THR A 250 8.90 -11.80 8.28
CA THR A 250 9.73 -12.93 8.71
C THR A 250 9.30 -14.20 7.96
N GLY A 251 9.89 -14.39 6.78
CA GLY A 251 10.05 -15.72 6.18
C GLY A 251 8.92 -16.23 5.29
N CYS A 252 8.88 -15.77 4.03
CA CYS A 252 8.46 -16.65 2.94
C CYS A 252 9.71 -17.34 2.38
N VAL A 253 10.10 -18.47 2.98
CA VAL A 253 11.06 -19.39 2.36
C VAL A 253 10.23 -20.42 1.60
N CYS A 254 10.16 -20.29 0.28
CA CYS A 254 9.64 -21.34 -0.59
C CYS A 254 10.71 -22.45 -0.68
N ARG A 255 10.39 -23.63 -0.16
CA ARG A 255 11.05 -24.88 -0.55
C ARG A 255 10.29 -25.51 -1.70
#